data_AF-A0A661ZDB9-F1
#
_entry.id   AF-A0A661ZDB9-F1
#
_cell.length_a   1.000
_cell.length_b   1.000
_cell.length_c   1.000
_cell.angle_alpha   90.00
_cell.angle_beta   90.00
_cell.angle_gamma   90.00
#
_symmetry.space_group_name_H-M   'P 1'
#
loop_
_entity.id
_entity.type
_entity.pdbx_description
1 polymer ?
#
loop_
_entity_poly.entity_id
_entity_poly.type
_entity_poly.pdbx_seq_one_letter_code
_entity_poly.pdbx_strand_id
1 'polypeptide(L)'
;MKINSDYAKIKNIYLSEDPKLFSEMQKLESDFDSTLIYFQLYKEALNKFPIQNYNQSYKLKNIITYRLDGLTYSDFLQNNILLWDYKNWVHDVKQVKESIIKNSRAEILNLDSEIKSKINTVLNGEYSDHYPKYKTDEKFIYKIEKFDNNSLLLKLFKLNETKLNFLNFFKKEINDPVFVTKFPISKRAEYCNNFFSEKAYADSINKIFLSAVKPEQIKKHINFYVSNYGGLNGLKEYSFRQDLFFDAKLKDALLNLKKQMYYSTYQIDTDSLIYNKKLISKKIVNPVENIPGPDVYRITGFNETKDNQLWINGYYVSDDNEKNGFVGYSEDKKHIKFIKTSGKNKSYNLVSSAFNDGCWVITTTLGDEIKNTLIRYNNSGKQEFSQELSYHIVPRLMKYDDINNTLLIVFNGKSLNPISDDSEQIIFHYNPNDQLQTYEVKMQAKATVFDMIRVNNKTLLFSNFVNYNDLNGNIVYSKAGSQNNKTNILVTILSKGMVKKQIPFFNPNPFFGVKALKINSNTLNILGYKSELITTNYNTLSIKELYYELIDAQGEKIYSAWHD
;
A
#
# COMPACT_ATOMS: atom_id res chain seq x y z
N MET A 1 -40.07 36.60 11.88
CA MET A 1 -39.09 35.93 12.80
C MET A 1 -38.64 34.54 12.35
N LYS A 2 -39.48 33.72 11.70
CA LYS A 2 -39.18 32.32 11.37
C LYS A 2 -38.01 32.09 10.39
N ILE A 3 -37.89 32.90 9.32
CA ILE A 3 -36.74 32.79 8.40
C ILE A 3 -35.40 33.03 9.14
N ASN A 4 -35.38 33.95 10.11
CA ASN A 4 -34.18 34.25 10.90
C ASN A 4 -33.84 33.17 11.94
N SER A 5 -34.82 32.40 12.43
CA SER A 5 -34.56 31.25 13.30
C SER A 5 -34.00 30.07 12.51
N ASP A 6 -34.53 29.84 11.31
CA ASP A 6 -34.24 28.64 10.53
C ASP A 6 -32.94 28.80 9.71
N TYR A 7 -32.53 30.04 9.40
CA TYR A 7 -31.34 30.34 8.61
C TYR A 7 -30.39 31.31 9.32
N ALA A 8 -29.33 30.77 9.93
CA ALA A 8 -28.42 31.60 10.74
C ALA A 8 -27.65 32.67 9.94
N LYS A 9 -27.41 32.46 8.64
CA LYS A 9 -26.61 33.31 7.75
C LYS A 9 -27.33 33.51 6.41
N ILE A 10 -27.18 34.69 5.80
CA ILE A 10 -27.78 35.00 4.49
C ILE A 10 -27.28 34.05 3.38
N LYS A 11 -26.01 33.60 3.48
CA LYS A 11 -25.44 32.61 2.57
C LYS A 11 -26.22 31.28 2.57
N ASN A 12 -26.81 30.89 3.71
CA ASN A 12 -27.64 29.69 3.79
C ASN A 12 -28.98 29.89 3.03
N ILE A 13 -29.53 31.11 3.04
CA ILE A 13 -30.74 31.45 2.26
C ILE A 13 -30.43 31.40 0.76
N TYR A 14 -29.28 31.95 0.35
CA TYR A 14 -28.85 31.91 -1.05
C TYR A 14 -28.72 30.47 -1.57
N LEU A 15 -28.07 29.60 -0.80
CA LEU A 15 -27.85 28.21 -1.21
C LEU A 15 -29.10 27.34 -1.14
N SER A 16 -29.95 27.55 -0.12
CA SER A 16 -31.12 26.71 0.17
C SER A 16 -32.03 26.48 -1.04
N GLU A 17 -32.41 25.24 -1.25
CA GLU A 17 -33.42 24.82 -2.23
C GLU A 17 -34.75 24.43 -1.57
N ASP A 18 -34.92 24.73 -0.29
CA ASP A 18 -36.12 24.36 0.46
C ASP A 18 -37.36 25.10 -0.09
N PRO A 19 -38.36 24.39 -0.66
CA PRO A 19 -39.59 25.00 -1.16
C PRO A 19 -40.33 25.82 -0.10
N LYS A 20 -40.22 25.42 1.18
CA LYS A 20 -40.83 26.11 2.30
C LYS A 20 -40.25 27.52 2.46
N LEU A 21 -38.93 27.69 2.31
CA LEU A 21 -38.29 29.00 2.36
C LEU A 21 -38.80 29.92 1.24
N PHE A 22 -38.99 29.40 0.03
CA PHE A 22 -39.54 30.19 -1.07
C PHE A 22 -40.97 30.64 -0.81
N SER A 23 -41.82 29.76 -0.29
CA SER A 23 -43.18 30.11 0.12
C SER A 23 -43.19 31.15 1.25
N GLU A 24 -42.31 31.01 2.25
CA GLU A 24 -42.20 31.98 3.35
C GLU A 24 -41.70 33.35 2.87
N MET A 25 -40.80 33.41 1.89
CA MET A 25 -40.35 34.68 1.27
C MET A 25 -41.46 35.33 0.42
N GLN A 26 -42.21 34.55 -0.36
CA GLN A 26 -43.35 35.07 -1.12
C GLN A 26 -44.45 35.61 -0.20
N LYS A 27 -44.73 34.91 0.90
CA LYS A 27 -45.66 35.39 1.90
C LYS A 27 -45.19 36.71 2.52
N LEU A 28 -43.92 36.80 2.88
CA LEU A 28 -43.35 38.04 3.43
C LEU A 28 -43.48 39.24 2.48
N GLU A 29 -43.26 39.01 1.18
CA GLU A 29 -43.46 40.01 0.13
C GLU A 29 -44.94 40.43 0.01
N SER A 30 -45.86 39.45 -0.01
CA SER A 30 -47.31 39.69 -0.07
C SER A 30 -47.86 40.43 1.16
N ASP A 31 -47.39 40.07 2.36
CA ASP A 31 -47.78 40.69 3.62
C ASP A 31 -47.31 42.17 3.65
N PHE A 32 -46.10 42.43 3.13
CA PHE A 32 -45.58 43.80 2.99
C PHE A 32 -46.39 44.63 1.98
N ASP A 33 -46.67 44.11 0.80
CA ASP A 33 -47.50 44.80 -0.21
C ASP A 33 -48.90 45.11 0.33
N SER A 34 -49.51 44.15 1.03
CA SER A 34 -50.80 44.35 1.70
C SER A 34 -50.74 45.45 2.74
N THR A 35 -49.65 45.53 3.51
CA THR A 35 -49.43 46.62 4.49
C THR A 35 -49.44 47.99 3.83
N LEU A 36 -48.79 48.15 2.67
CA LEU A 36 -48.79 49.41 1.93
C LEU A 36 -50.19 49.77 1.40
N ILE A 37 -50.93 48.79 0.87
CA ILE A 37 -52.31 48.98 0.39
C ILE A 37 -53.23 49.41 1.53
N TYR A 38 -53.20 48.71 2.66
CA TYR A 38 -54.05 49.05 3.81
C TYR A 38 -53.67 50.41 4.40
N PHE A 39 -52.38 50.77 4.42
CA PHE A 39 -51.96 52.09 4.84
C PHE A 39 -52.48 53.20 3.90
N GLN A 40 -52.51 52.94 2.59
CA GLN A 40 -53.06 53.88 1.61
C GLN A 40 -54.58 54.07 1.80
N LEU A 41 -55.34 52.98 1.95
CA LEU A 41 -56.78 53.03 2.26
C LEU A 41 -57.05 53.77 3.56
N TYR A 42 -56.22 53.54 4.58
CA TYR A 42 -56.26 54.28 5.83
C TYR A 42 -56.04 55.78 5.62
N LYS A 43 -55.04 56.19 4.82
CA LYS A 43 -54.79 57.59 4.48
C LYS A 43 -55.97 58.23 3.74
N GLU A 44 -56.60 57.50 2.83
CA GLU A 44 -57.80 57.97 2.12
C GLU A 44 -58.98 58.19 3.08
N ALA A 45 -59.19 57.29 4.04
CA ALA A 45 -60.21 57.46 5.07
C ALA A 45 -59.91 58.66 5.97
N LEU A 46 -58.66 58.84 6.39
CA LEU A 46 -58.23 59.99 7.20
C LEU A 46 -58.41 61.33 6.45
N ASN A 47 -58.20 61.35 5.13
CA ASN A 47 -58.46 62.54 4.32
C ASN A 47 -59.95 62.88 4.24
N LYS A 48 -60.83 61.87 4.24
CA LYS A 48 -62.29 62.06 4.26
C LYS A 48 -62.79 62.48 5.64
N PHE A 49 -62.15 62.01 6.71
CA PHE A 49 -62.50 62.29 8.10
C PHE A 49 -61.26 62.80 8.86
N PRO A 50 -60.87 64.07 8.66
CA PRO A 50 -59.62 64.61 9.17
C PRO A 50 -59.61 64.65 10.70
N ILE A 51 -58.53 64.12 11.29
CA ILE A 51 -58.26 64.20 12.73
C ILE A 51 -57.17 65.26 12.93
N GLN A 52 -57.42 66.21 13.82
CA GLN A 52 -56.50 67.31 14.08
C GLN A 52 -55.13 66.80 14.55
N ASN A 53 -54.06 67.35 13.99
CA ASN A 53 -52.65 66.99 14.25
C ASN A 53 -52.23 65.57 13.83
N TYR A 54 -53.08 64.86 13.08
CA TYR A 54 -52.79 63.52 12.57
C TYR A 54 -52.49 63.58 11.06
N ASN A 55 -51.21 63.48 10.68
CA ASN A 55 -50.77 63.46 9.29
C ASN A 55 -49.65 62.44 9.11
N GLN A 56 -50.04 61.16 9.11
CA GLN A 56 -49.08 60.07 9.04
C GLN A 56 -48.48 59.94 7.64
N SER A 57 -47.18 59.71 7.58
CA SER A 57 -46.46 59.31 6.38
C SER A 57 -45.53 58.16 6.74
N TYR A 58 -45.07 57.41 5.73
CA TYR A 58 -44.06 56.39 5.94
C TYR A 58 -42.80 56.65 5.13
N LYS A 59 -41.67 56.15 5.61
CA LYS A 59 -40.40 56.05 4.88
C LYS A 59 -39.95 54.61 4.86
N LEU A 60 -39.56 54.14 3.68
CA LEU A 60 -38.98 52.80 3.50
C LEU A 60 -37.51 52.80 3.91
N LYS A 61 -37.11 51.74 4.60
CA LYS A 61 -35.74 51.50 5.04
C LYS A 61 -35.26 50.16 4.48
N ASN A 62 -34.14 50.19 3.76
CA ASN A 62 -33.56 49.01 3.15
C ASN A 62 -33.00 48.05 4.22
N ILE A 63 -33.09 46.74 3.93
CA ILE A 63 -32.48 45.69 4.74
C ILE A 63 -31.13 45.35 4.13
N ILE A 64 -30.05 45.89 4.70
CA ILE A 64 -28.68 45.70 4.21
C ILE A 64 -28.01 44.56 4.97
N THR A 65 -28.15 44.56 6.30
CA THR A 65 -27.52 43.58 7.18
C THR A 65 -28.53 42.57 7.69
N TYR A 66 -28.48 41.37 7.10
CA TYR A 66 -29.32 40.26 7.50
C TYR A 66 -29.23 39.97 9.01
N ARG A 67 -30.40 39.83 9.67
CA ARG A 67 -30.60 39.65 11.11
C ARG A 67 -30.33 40.86 12.01
N LEU A 68 -29.85 41.99 11.50
CA LEU A 68 -29.82 43.25 12.27
C LEU A 68 -30.94 44.17 11.81
N ASP A 69 -31.08 44.32 10.50
CA ASP A 69 -32.15 45.09 9.89
C ASP A 69 -33.46 44.28 9.87
N GLY A 70 -34.61 44.97 10.00
CA GLY A 70 -35.92 44.32 10.01
C GLY A 70 -36.32 43.64 11.33
N LEU A 71 -35.66 43.98 12.45
CA LEU A 71 -36.02 43.48 13.79
C LEU A 71 -36.89 44.45 14.61
N THR A 72 -36.84 45.75 14.31
CA THR A 72 -37.62 46.75 15.04
C THR A 72 -39.05 46.82 14.50
N TYR A 73 -40.02 46.86 15.40
CA TYR A 73 -41.43 47.05 15.04
C TYR A 73 -41.66 48.44 14.45
N SER A 74 -42.52 48.52 13.44
CA SER A 74 -43.04 49.79 12.94
C SER A 74 -44.18 50.26 13.82
N ASP A 75 -44.11 51.50 14.27
CA ASP A 75 -45.17 52.12 15.08
C ASP A 75 -46.11 52.92 14.18
N PHE A 76 -47.29 52.35 13.92
CA PHE A 76 -48.35 52.96 13.10
C PHE A 76 -49.17 54.01 13.86
N LEU A 77 -48.78 54.40 15.07
CA LEU A 77 -49.41 55.50 15.82
C LEU A 77 -48.64 56.83 15.67
N GLN A 78 -47.47 56.80 15.04
CA GLN A 78 -46.64 57.99 14.84
C GLN A 78 -46.92 58.68 13.51
N ASN A 79 -46.70 59.99 13.43
CA ASN A 79 -46.81 60.73 12.17
C ASN A 79 -45.72 60.35 11.14
N ASN A 80 -44.57 59.82 11.60
CA ASN A 80 -43.45 59.44 10.75
C ASN A 80 -43.12 57.96 10.95
N ILE A 81 -43.75 57.10 10.17
CA ILE A 81 -43.62 55.64 10.28
C ILE A 81 -42.37 55.18 9.52
N LEU A 82 -41.53 54.38 10.16
CA LEU A 82 -40.42 53.69 9.50
C LEU A 82 -40.82 52.26 9.18
N LEU A 83 -40.83 51.91 7.89
CA LEU A 83 -41.15 50.58 7.40
C LEU A 83 -39.92 49.94 6.75
N TRP A 84 -39.63 48.69 7.12
CA TRP A 84 -38.56 47.93 6.46
C TRP A 84 -39.03 47.40 5.12
N ASP A 85 -38.20 47.59 4.09
CA ASP A 85 -38.51 47.19 2.72
C ASP A 85 -38.24 45.70 2.49
N TYR A 86 -39.17 44.87 2.97
CA TYR A 86 -39.07 43.43 2.81
C TYR A 86 -39.25 42.98 1.35
N LYS A 87 -39.96 43.76 0.52
CA LYS A 87 -40.14 43.46 -0.90
C LYS A 87 -38.81 43.51 -1.65
N ASN A 88 -38.09 44.63 -1.56
CA ASN A 88 -36.80 44.77 -2.22
C ASN A 88 -35.78 43.77 -1.66
N TRP A 89 -35.79 43.49 -0.35
CA TRP A 89 -34.93 42.46 0.22
C TRP A 89 -35.22 41.06 -0.35
N VAL A 90 -36.49 40.65 -0.47
CA VAL A 90 -36.86 39.37 -1.09
C VAL A 90 -36.45 39.36 -2.57
N HIS A 91 -36.61 40.48 -3.28
CA HIS A 91 -36.19 40.61 -4.68
C HIS A 91 -34.68 40.44 -4.85
N ASP A 92 -33.87 41.10 -4.03
CA ASP A 92 -32.40 40.99 -4.05
C ASP A 92 -31.94 39.56 -3.79
N VAL A 93 -32.57 38.88 -2.80
CA VAL A 93 -32.31 37.47 -2.52
C VAL A 93 -32.64 36.60 -3.74
N LYS A 94 -33.81 36.81 -4.36
CA LYS A 94 -34.21 36.08 -5.58
C LYS A 94 -33.21 36.32 -6.73
N GLN A 95 -32.76 37.56 -6.92
CA GLN A 95 -31.81 37.93 -7.97
C GLN A 95 -30.45 37.23 -7.78
N VAL A 96 -29.90 37.21 -6.57
CA VAL A 96 -28.64 36.49 -6.26
C VAL A 96 -28.78 34.99 -6.54
N LYS A 97 -29.93 34.40 -6.20
CA LYS A 97 -30.22 32.98 -6.44
C LYS A 97 -30.30 32.66 -7.93
N GLU A 98 -31.01 33.46 -8.71
CA GLU A 98 -31.18 33.23 -10.16
C GLU A 98 -29.90 33.53 -10.95
N SER A 99 -29.15 34.58 -10.61
CA SER A 99 -27.98 35.01 -11.40
C SER A 99 -26.70 34.26 -11.05
N ILE A 100 -26.45 33.95 -9.77
CA ILE A 100 -25.17 33.39 -9.32
C ILE A 100 -25.32 31.90 -8.97
N ILE A 101 -26.30 31.57 -8.12
CA ILE A 101 -26.40 30.21 -7.57
C ILE A 101 -26.87 29.22 -8.64
N LYS A 102 -27.81 29.59 -9.50
CA LYS A 102 -28.29 28.75 -10.61
C LYS A 102 -27.17 28.33 -11.57
N ASN A 103 -26.32 29.28 -11.98
CA ASN A 103 -25.16 29.01 -12.84
C ASN A 103 -24.17 28.06 -12.13
N SER A 104 -23.93 28.28 -10.84
CA SER A 104 -23.08 27.36 -10.05
C SER A 104 -23.65 25.95 -10.01
N ARG A 105 -24.98 25.76 -9.94
CA ARG A 105 -25.63 24.43 -9.97
C ARG A 105 -25.43 23.69 -11.29
N ALA A 106 -25.46 24.39 -12.42
CA ALA A 106 -25.16 23.78 -13.71
C ALA A 106 -23.69 23.34 -13.78
N GLU A 107 -22.76 24.18 -13.32
CA GLU A 107 -21.33 23.83 -13.22
C GLU A 107 -21.11 22.59 -12.34
N ILE A 108 -21.82 22.49 -11.20
CA ILE A 108 -21.79 21.34 -10.29
C ILE A 108 -22.20 20.04 -11.00
N LEU A 109 -23.31 20.05 -11.74
CA LEU A 109 -23.82 18.87 -12.46
C LEU A 109 -22.87 18.44 -13.59
N ASN A 110 -22.32 19.41 -14.32
CA ASN A 110 -21.35 19.15 -15.38
C ASN A 110 -20.07 18.51 -14.83
N LEU A 111 -19.54 19.05 -13.74
CA LEU A 111 -18.34 18.53 -13.09
C LEU A 111 -18.56 17.11 -12.55
N ASP A 112 -19.71 16.85 -11.91
CA ASP A 112 -20.05 15.52 -11.41
C ASP A 112 -20.11 14.48 -12.55
N SER A 113 -20.75 14.85 -13.65
CA SER A 113 -20.87 14.02 -14.85
C SER A 113 -19.52 13.77 -15.53
N GLU A 114 -18.67 14.81 -15.62
CA GLU A 114 -17.32 14.71 -16.16
C GLU A 114 -16.47 13.72 -15.35
N ILE A 115 -16.46 13.85 -14.02
CA ILE A 115 -15.66 12.96 -13.16
C ILE A 115 -16.18 11.52 -13.26
N LYS A 116 -17.50 11.30 -13.23
CA LYS A 116 -18.10 9.97 -13.41
C LYS A 116 -17.73 9.35 -14.76
N SER A 117 -17.77 10.13 -15.84
CA SER A 117 -17.34 9.69 -17.17
C SER A 117 -15.87 9.27 -17.18
N LYS A 118 -14.97 10.10 -16.63
CA LYS A 118 -13.54 9.78 -16.52
C LYS A 118 -13.28 8.53 -15.69
N ILE A 119 -13.98 8.36 -14.56
CA ILE A 119 -13.90 7.13 -13.75
C ILE A 119 -14.27 5.91 -14.60
N ASN A 120 -15.39 5.97 -15.33
CA ASN A 120 -15.83 4.86 -16.18
C ASN A 120 -14.84 4.55 -17.32
N THR A 121 -14.27 5.58 -17.96
CA THR A 121 -13.24 5.42 -18.99
C THR A 121 -12.01 4.69 -18.46
N VAL A 122 -11.53 5.04 -17.27
CA VAL A 122 -10.35 4.39 -16.68
C VAL A 122 -10.69 3.00 -16.14
N LEU A 123 -11.89 2.81 -15.57
CA LEU A 123 -12.34 1.50 -15.06
C LEU A 123 -12.33 0.46 -16.19
N ASN A 124 -12.92 0.82 -17.33
CA ASN A 124 -13.10 -0.05 -18.49
C ASN A 124 -11.93 0.01 -19.48
N GLY A 125 -11.00 0.95 -19.31
CA GLY A 125 -9.82 1.09 -20.14
C GLY A 125 -8.72 0.07 -19.83
N GLU A 126 -7.73 0.03 -20.69
CA GLU A 126 -6.54 -0.81 -20.55
C GLU A 126 -5.60 -0.29 -19.45
N TYR A 127 -4.59 -1.08 -19.10
CA TYR A 127 -3.52 -0.60 -18.23
C TYR A 127 -2.60 0.35 -19.02
N SER A 128 -2.36 1.55 -18.50
CA SER A 128 -1.56 2.58 -19.14
C SER A 128 -0.95 3.54 -18.13
N ASP A 129 0.31 3.92 -18.35
CA ASP A 129 0.99 4.95 -17.56
C ASP A 129 0.59 6.38 -17.99
N HIS A 130 -0.22 6.52 -19.05
CA HIS A 130 -0.60 7.81 -19.62
C HIS A 130 -1.83 8.45 -18.97
N TYR A 131 -2.50 7.77 -18.01
CA TYR A 131 -3.65 8.37 -17.33
C TYR A 131 -3.21 9.56 -16.46
N PRO A 132 -3.63 10.79 -16.78
CA PRO A 132 -3.15 11.98 -16.07
C PRO A 132 -3.79 12.06 -14.68
N LYS A 133 -3.07 12.67 -13.73
CA LYS A 133 -3.66 13.03 -12.43
C LYS A 133 -4.77 14.07 -12.66
N TYR A 134 -5.96 13.77 -12.16
CA TYR A 134 -7.10 14.68 -12.19
C TYR A 134 -7.08 15.60 -10.96
N LYS A 135 -7.43 16.86 -11.17
CA LYS A 135 -7.64 17.86 -10.12
C LYS A 135 -8.81 18.74 -10.51
N THR A 136 -9.73 18.98 -9.57
CA THR A 136 -10.83 19.94 -9.79
C THR A 136 -10.27 21.36 -9.96
N ASP A 137 -10.88 22.14 -10.85
CA ASP A 137 -10.49 23.53 -11.13
C ASP A 137 -10.58 24.41 -9.87
N GLU A 138 -9.51 25.14 -9.58
CA GLU A 138 -9.39 26.02 -8.41
C GLU A 138 -10.38 27.18 -8.47
N LYS A 139 -10.71 27.69 -9.67
CA LYS A 139 -11.71 28.76 -9.81
C LYS A 139 -13.09 28.27 -9.40
N PHE A 140 -13.44 27.03 -9.78
CA PHE A 140 -14.68 26.41 -9.33
C PHE A 140 -14.73 26.23 -7.81
N ILE A 141 -13.64 25.74 -7.20
CA ILE A 141 -13.53 25.60 -5.74
C ILE A 141 -13.77 26.94 -5.05
N TYR A 142 -13.08 28.00 -5.49
CA TYR A 142 -13.22 29.34 -4.92
C TYR A 142 -14.64 29.90 -5.04
N LYS A 143 -15.33 29.66 -6.17
CA LYS A 143 -16.73 30.05 -6.35
C LYS A 143 -17.64 29.42 -5.30
N ILE A 144 -17.48 28.13 -5.02
CA ILE A 144 -18.28 27.43 -4.01
C ILE A 144 -17.91 27.91 -2.60
N GLU A 145 -16.62 28.04 -2.29
CA GLU A 145 -16.14 28.49 -0.97
C GLU A 145 -16.60 29.91 -0.62
N LYS A 146 -16.77 30.79 -1.61
CA LYS A 146 -17.33 32.13 -1.39
C LYS A 146 -18.68 32.08 -0.67
N PHE A 147 -19.50 31.05 -0.91
CA PHE A 147 -20.80 30.86 -0.29
C PHE A 147 -20.79 29.82 0.83
N ASP A 148 -19.93 28.81 0.75
CA ASP A 148 -19.85 27.72 1.71
C ASP A 148 -18.42 27.20 1.91
N ASN A 149 -17.67 27.85 2.82
CA ASN A 149 -16.29 27.49 3.16
C ASN A 149 -16.12 26.05 3.71
N ASN A 150 -17.21 25.40 4.15
CA ASN A 150 -17.15 24.02 4.66
C ASN A 150 -18.09 23.09 3.87
N SER A 151 -18.18 23.32 2.56
CA SER A 151 -19.11 22.62 1.68
C SER A 151 -18.95 21.10 1.72
N LEU A 152 -20.08 20.39 1.87
CA LEU A 152 -20.16 18.94 1.65
C LEU A 152 -19.87 18.60 0.19
N LEU A 153 -20.21 19.50 -0.74
CA LEU A 153 -20.06 19.29 -2.16
C LEU A 153 -18.59 19.20 -2.57
N LEU A 154 -17.76 20.11 -2.04
CA LEU A 154 -16.32 20.10 -2.29
C LEU A 154 -15.66 18.84 -1.71
N LYS A 155 -16.14 18.34 -0.57
CA LYS A 155 -15.65 17.08 0.00
C LYS A 155 -16.03 15.87 -0.87
N LEU A 156 -17.25 15.87 -1.42
CA LEU A 156 -17.68 14.85 -2.37
C LEU A 156 -16.83 14.87 -3.65
N PHE A 157 -16.61 16.04 -4.24
CA PHE A 157 -15.73 16.15 -5.41
C PHE A 157 -14.29 15.74 -5.10
N LYS A 158 -13.79 16.08 -3.91
CA LYS A 158 -12.46 15.63 -3.49
C LYS A 158 -12.39 14.10 -3.36
N LEU A 159 -13.44 13.45 -2.84
CA LEU A 159 -13.53 11.99 -2.79
C LEU A 159 -13.56 11.40 -4.20
N ASN A 160 -14.34 11.97 -5.12
CA ASN A 160 -14.42 11.50 -6.51
C ASN A 160 -13.10 11.70 -7.29
N GLU A 161 -12.44 12.84 -7.09
CA GLU A 161 -11.07 13.09 -7.59
C GLU A 161 -10.09 12.05 -7.05
N THR A 162 -10.16 11.77 -5.74
CA THR A 162 -9.28 10.80 -5.09
C THR A 162 -9.53 9.40 -5.64
N LYS A 163 -10.79 9.02 -5.85
CA LYS A 163 -11.15 7.74 -6.49
C LYS A 163 -10.59 7.62 -7.90
N LEU A 164 -10.74 8.66 -8.73
CA LEU A 164 -10.21 8.67 -10.09
C LEU A 164 -8.68 8.54 -10.08
N ASN A 165 -7.99 9.30 -9.24
CA ASN A 165 -6.52 9.24 -9.15
C ASN A 165 -6.01 7.91 -8.60
N PHE A 166 -6.69 7.35 -7.60
CA PHE A 166 -6.41 6.01 -7.10
C PHE A 166 -6.56 4.96 -8.20
N LEU A 167 -7.61 5.08 -9.02
CA LEU A 167 -7.83 4.19 -10.14
C LEU A 167 -6.79 4.38 -11.27
N ASN A 168 -6.40 5.62 -11.58
CA ASN A 168 -5.32 5.90 -12.52
C ASN A 168 -4.02 5.23 -12.06
N PHE A 169 -3.74 5.27 -10.75
CA PHE A 169 -2.59 4.57 -10.17
C PHE A 169 -2.73 3.05 -10.29
N PHE A 170 -3.92 2.51 -10.00
CA PHE A 170 -4.23 1.08 -10.15
C PHE A 170 -4.01 0.58 -11.59
N LYS A 171 -4.34 1.41 -12.58
CA LYS A 171 -4.23 1.07 -14.01
C LYS A 171 -2.86 1.31 -14.62
N LYS A 172 -1.81 1.61 -13.84
CA LYS A 172 -0.44 1.68 -14.38
C LYS A 172 0.02 0.35 -14.98
N GLU A 173 0.88 0.39 -16.00
CA GLU A 173 1.34 -0.80 -16.73
C GLU A 173 2.01 -1.84 -15.80
N ILE A 174 2.71 -1.37 -14.77
CA ILE A 174 3.33 -2.24 -13.76
C ILE A 174 2.34 -3.13 -13.00
N ASN A 175 1.05 -2.79 -12.97
CA ASN A 175 0.02 -3.60 -12.33
C ASN A 175 -0.75 -4.47 -13.32
N ASP A 176 -0.40 -4.45 -14.61
CA ASP A 176 -1.06 -5.29 -15.61
C ASP A 176 -0.83 -6.79 -15.28
N PRO A 177 -1.90 -7.61 -15.21
CA PRO A 177 -1.80 -9.05 -15.00
C PRO A 177 -1.20 -9.83 -16.19
N VAL A 178 -1.07 -9.22 -17.38
CA VAL A 178 -0.39 -9.81 -18.54
C VAL A 178 1.13 -9.65 -18.40
N PHE A 179 1.60 -8.53 -17.84
CA PHE A 179 3.02 -8.20 -17.73
C PHE A 179 3.64 -8.58 -16.37
N VAL A 180 3.18 -9.70 -15.80
CA VAL A 180 3.56 -10.14 -14.44
C VAL A 180 5.08 -10.26 -14.28
N THR A 181 5.79 -10.73 -15.31
CA THR A 181 7.26 -10.93 -15.31
C THR A 181 8.05 -9.80 -15.99
N LYS A 182 7.39 -8.81 -16.60
CA LYS A 182 8.04 -7.71 -17.34
C LYS A 182 8.91 -6.83 -16.42
N PHE A 183 8.46 -6.61 -15.19
CA PHE A 183 9.12 -5.74 -14.22
C PHE A 183 9.80 -6.58 -13.13
N PRO A 184 10.95 -6.16 -12.57
CA PRO A 184 11.53 -6.81 -11.40
C PRO A 184 10.57 -6.82 -10.20
N ILE A 185 10.61 -7.89 -9.40
CA ILE A 185 9.73 -8.06 -8.23
C ILE A 185 9.88 -6.90 -7.23
N SER A 186 11.09 -6.34 -7.08
CA SER A 186 11.34 -5.18 -6.24
C SER A 186 10.53 -3.95 -6.68
N LYS A 187 10.49 -3.66 -7.99
CA LYS A 187 9.69 -2.55 -8.54
C LYS A 187 8.20 -2.76 -8.34
N ARG A 188 7.69 -3.98 -8.52
CA ARG A 188 6.26 -4.27 -8.28
C ARG A 188 5.91 -4.18 -6.80
N ALA A 189 6.79 -4.65 -5.92
CA ALA A 189 6.60 -4.52 -4.48
C ALA A 189 6.61 -3.05 -4.03
N GLU A 190 7.48 -2.23 -4.61
CA GLU A 190 7.50 -0.77 -4.41
C GLU A 190 6.21 -0.11 -4.89
N TYR A 191 5.73 -0.51 -6.07
CA TYR A 191 4.43 -0.07 -6.57
C TYR A 191 3.29 -0.41 -5.60
N CYS A 192 3.23 -1.65 -5.08
CA CYS A 192 2.21 -2.05 -4.10
C CYS A 192 2.30 -1.24 -2.80
N ASN A 193 3.50 -0.90 -2.33
CA ASN A 193 3.68 -0.04 -1.17
C ASN A 193 3.17 1.38 -1.42
N ASN A 194 3.46 1.95 -2.58
CA ASN A 194 2.95 3.27 -2.95
C ASN A 194 1.42 3.23 -3.10
N PHE A 195 0.88 2.16 -3.67
CA PHE A 195 -0.56 1.98 -3.83
C PHE A 195 -1.28 1.81 -2.48
N PHE A 196 -0.65 1.16 -1.50
CA PHE A 196 -1.13 1.13 -0.12
C PHE A 196 -1.21 2.54 0.49
N SER A 197 -0.20 3.38 0.24
CA SER A 197 -0.20 4.77 0.71
C SER A 197 -1.32 5.60 0.06
N GLU A 198 -1.57 5.39 -1.24
CA GLU A 198 -2.71 6.00 -1.95
C GLU A 198 -4.05 5.54 -1.38
N LYS A 199 -4.18 4.27 -0.99
CA LYS A 199 -5.38 3.76 -0.30
C LYS A 199 -5.57 4.45 1.05
N ALA A 200 -4.54 4.54 1.87
CA ALA A 200 -4.63 5.19 3.18
C ALA A 200 -5.06 6.66 3.06
N TYR A 201 -4.57 7.35 2.02
CA TYR A 201 -5.05 8.69 1.67
C TYR A 201 -6.53 8.69 1.26
N ALA A 202 -6.96 7.76 0.40
CA ALA A 202 -8.35 7.62 -0.04
C ALA A 202 -9.31 7.34 1.13
N ASP A 203 -8.95 6.43 2.05
CA ASP A 203 -9.71 6.13 3.26
C ASP A 203 -9.86 7.38 4.15
N SER A 204 -8.80 8.19 4.28
CA SER A 204 -8.82 9.44 5.04
C SER A 204 -9.80 10.47 4.43
N ILE A 205 -9.74 10.65 3.10
CA ILE A 205 -10.67 11.52 2.38
C ILE A 205 -12.12 11.02 2.50
N ASN A 206 -12.35 9.71 2.42
CA ASN A 206 -13.69 9.14 2.57
C ASN A 206 -14.25 9.37 3.99
N LYS A 207 -13.43 9.22 5.04
CA LYS A 207 -13.82 9.55 6.42
C LYS A 207 -14.17 11.03 6.60
N ILE A 208 -13.38 11.93 6.01
CA ILE A 208 -13.66 13.38 6.02
C ILE A 208 -15.00 13.67 5.34
N PHE A 209 -15.25 13.06 4.17
CA PHE A 209 -16.53 13.17 3.48
C PHE A 209 -17.69 12.67 4.35
N LEU A 210 -17.61 11.44 4.87
CA LEU A 210 -18.67 10.83 5.70
C LEU A 210 -18.99 11.67 6.94
N SER A 211 -17.98 12.22 7.62
CA SER A 211 -18.16 13.07 8.80
C SER A 211 -18.94 14.38 8.51
N ALA A 212 -18.93 14.82 7.25
CA ALA A 212 -19.63 16.01 6.79
C ALA A 212 -21.04 15.73 6.27
N VAL A 213 -21.42 14.46 6.09
CA VAL A 213 -22.75 14.05 5.63
C VAL A 213 -23.77 14.28 6.76
N LYS A 214 -24.38 15.47 6.77
CA LYS A 214 -25.36 15.90 7.77
C LYS A 214 -26.60 16.52 7.11
N PRO A 215 -27.81 16.40 7.69
CA PRO A 215 -29.04 16.91 7.09
C PRO A 215 -28.98 18.39 6.68
N GLU A 216 -28.38 19.25 7.51
CA GLU A 216 -28.25 20.67 7.26
C GLU A 216 -27.31 21.01 6.08
N GLN A 217 -26.30 20.16 5.83
CA GLN A 217 -25.41 20.33 4.68
C GLN A 217 -26.11 19.93 3.38
N ILE A 218 -26.96 18.91 3.44
CA ILE A 218 -27.72 18.41 2.29
C ILE A 218 -28.75 19.43 1.82
N LYS A 219 -29.43 20.13 2.74
CA LYS A 219 -30.43 21.17 2.42
C LYS A 219 -29.90 22.29 1.51
N LYS A 220 -28.59 22.54 1.50
CA LYS A 220 -27.95 23.55 0.64
C LYS A 220 -27.98 23.18 -0.85
N HIS A 221 -28.02 21.89 -1.18
CA HIS A 221 -28.03 21.38 -2.56
C HIS A 221 -28.90 20.13 -2.66
N ILE A 222 -30.12 20.19 -2.11
CA ILE A 222 -30.98 19.01 -1.89
C ILE A 222 -31.28 18.28 -3.21
N ASN A 223 -31.55 19.03 -4.28
CA ASN A 223 -31.91 18.44 -5.57
C ASN A 223 -30.73 17.66 -6.15
N PHE A 224 -29.51 18.21 -6.03
CA PHE A 224 -28.30 17.55 -6.49
C PHE A 224 -28.08 16.22 -5.74
N TYR A 225 -28.10 16.24 -4.41
CA TYR A 225 -27.82 15.05 -3.62
C TYR A 225 -28.92 13.98 -3.72
N VAL A 226 -30.19 14.39 -3.76
CA VAL A 226 -31.31 13.44 -3.90
C VAL A 226 -31.25 12.77 -5.27
N SER A 227 -31.14 13.54 -6.35
CA SER A 227 -31.19 13.00 -7.71
C SER A 227 -29.96 12.18 -8.09
N ASN A 228 -28.77 12.55 -7.61
CA ASN A 228 -27.52 11.89 -8.03
C ASN A 228 -26.97 10.88 -7.04
N TYR A 229 -27.38 10.97 -5.77
CA TYR A 229 -26.80 10.20 -4.67
C TYR A 229 -27.84 9.67 -3.67
N GLY A 230 -29.16 9.79 -3.92
CA GLY A 230 -30.18 9.26 -3.01
C GLY A 230 -30.29 9.98 -1.66
N GLY A 231 -29.81 11.23 -1.58
CA GLY A 231 -29.91 12.06 -0.38
C GLY A 231 -29.00 11.58 0.76
N LEU A 232 -29.46 11.70 2.01
CA LEU A 232 -28.64 11.40 3.20
C LEU A 232 -28.17 9.94 3.24
N ASN A 233 -29.10 9.00 3.03
CA ASN A 233 -28.79 7.58 3.12
C ASN A 233 -27.92 7.13 1.96
N GLY A 234 -28.22 7.56 0.74
CA GLY A 234 -27.41 7.17 -0.42
C GLY A 234 -26.00 7.81 -0.42
N LEU A 235 -25.78 8.98 0.21
CA LEU A 235 -24.42 9.50 0.43
C LEU A 235 -23.62 8.66 1.43
N LYS A 236 -24.25 8.16 2.50
CA LYS A 236 -23.61 7.23 3.44
C LYS A 236 -23.28 5.90 2.77
N GLU A 237 -24.22 5.36 1.99
CA GLU A 237 -24.01 4.16 1.20
C GLU A 237 -22.90 4.36 0.15
N TYR A 238 -22.85 5.52 -0.49
CA TYR A 238 -21.79 5.88 -1.43
C TYR A 238 -20.41 5.82 -0.78
N SER A 239 -20.27 6.38 0.44
CA SER A 239 -19.04 6.30 1.23
C SER A 239 -18.65 4.85 1.55
N PHE A 240 -19.60 4.05 2.03
CA PHE A 240 -19.38 2.62 2.31
C PHE A 240 -18.93 1.85 1.06
N ARG A 241 -19.56 2.10 -0.09
CA ARG A 241 -19.15 1.50 -1.37
C ARG A 241 -17.77 1.93 -1.83
N GLN A 242 -17.30 3.13 -1.46
CA GLN A 242 -15.93 3.57 -1.77
C GLN A 242 -14.90 2.78 -0.96
N ASP A 243 -15.15 2.53 0.33
CA ASP A 243 -14.26 1.71 1.16
C ASP A 243 -14.09 0.30 0.55
N LEU A 244 -15.22 -0.36 0.22
CA LEU A 244 -15.20 -1.67 -0.44
C LEU A 244 -14.46 -1.64 -1.78
N PHE A 245 -14.63 -0.57 -2.56
CA PHE A 245 -13.97 -0.41 -3.84
C PHE A 245 -12.44 -0.28 -3.68
N PHE A 246 -11.97 0.54 -2.75
CA PHE A 246 -10.55 0.72 -2.50
C PHE A 246 -9.90 -0.56 -1.97
N ASP A 247 -10.57 -1.28 -1.07
CA ASP A 247 -10.13 -2.59 -0.57
C ASP A 247 -10.01 -3.61 -1.69
N ALA A 248 -11.04 -3.75 -2.54
CA ALA A 248 -11.04 -4.69 -3.64
C ALA A 248 -9.89 -4.44 -4.62
N LYS A 249 -9.63 -3.17 -4.96
CA LYS A 249 -8.54 -2.82 -5.89
C LYS A 249 -7.16 -3.03 -5.27
N LEU A 250 -6.99 -2.79 -3.96
CA LEU A 250 -5.75 -3.16 -3.27
C LEU A 250 -5.52 -4.68 -3.32
N LYS A 251 -6.56 -5.47 -3.04
CA LYS A 251 -6.50 -6.95 -3.15
C LYS A 251 -6.11 -7.39 -4.55
N ASP A 252 -6.70 -6.80 -5.60
CA ASP A 252 -6.36 -7.08 -7.00
C ASP A 252 -4.87 -6.81 -7.30
N ALA A 253 -4.33 -5.67 -6.84
CA ALA A 253 -2.92 -5.32 -7.05
C ALA A 253 -1.98 -6.30 -6.33
N LEU A 254 -2.32 -6.68 -5.10
CA LEU A 254 -1.55 -7.66 -4.32
C LEU A 254 -1.61 -9.07 -4.93
N LEU A 255 -2.73 -9.45 -5.55
CA LEU A 255 -2.85 -10.69 -6.31
C LEU A 255 -1.89 -10.72 -7.50
N ASN A 256 -1.64 -9.60 -8.17
CA ASN A 256 -0.67 -9.56 -9.27
C ASN A 256 0.77 -9.67 -8.76
N LEU A 257 1.09 -9.09 -7.60
CA LEU A 257 2.37 -9.34 -6.93
C LEU A 257 2.49 -10.82 -6.50
N LYS A 258 1.42 -11.44 -5.98
CA LYS A 258 1.37 -12.87 -5.65
C LYS A 258 1.71 -13.73 -6.87
N LYS A 259 1.10 -13.43 -8.01
CA LYS A 259 1.38 -14.16 -9.26
C LYS A 259 2.85 -14.01 -9.64
N GLN A 260 3.39 -12.79 -9.61
CA GLN A 260 4.80 -12.56 -9.93
C GLN A 260 5.73 -13.35 -9.02
N MET A 261 5.47 -13.30 -7.73
CA MET A 261 6.18 -14.08 -6.75
C MET A 261 6.19 -15.56 -7.07
N TYR A 262 4.99 -16.13 -7.27
CA TYR A 262 4.83 -17.53 -7.61
C TYR A 262 5.65 -17.89 -8.85
N TYR A 263 5.61 -17.06 -9.89
CA TYR A 263 6.43 -17.28 -11.07
C TYR A 263 7.93 -17.16 -10.80
N SER A 264 8.36 -16.13 -10.06
CA SER A 264 9.77 -15.92 -9.74
C SER A 264 10.37 -16.98 -8.79
N THR A 265 9.53 -17.65 -8.00
CA THR A 265 9.94 -18.65 -7.01
C THR A 265 9.79 -20.08 -7.56
N TYR A 266 8.73 -20.37 -8.32
CA TYR A 266 8.35 -21.75 -8.67
C TYR A 266 8.34 -22.05 -10.16
N GLN A 267 8.00 -21.08 -11.02
CA GLN A 267 8.29 -21.21 -12.45
C GLN A 267 9.67 -20.62 -12.72
N ILE A 268 10.69 -21.27 -12.16
CA ILE A 268 11.94 -21.26 -12.89
C ILE A 268 11.60 -21.98 -14.18
N ASP A 269 11.63 -21.21 -15.25
CA ASP A 269 11.49 -21.62 -16.63
C ASP A 269 11.87 -23.10 -16.79
N THR A 270 10.97 -23.94 -17.32
CA THR A 270 11.28 -25.36 -17.58
C THR A 270 12.49 -25.51 -18.51
N ASP A 271 12.93 -24.40 -19.09
CA ASP A 271 14.20 -24.23 -19.75
C ASP A 271 15.38 -24.81 -18.95
N SER A 272 16.19 -25.56 -19.67
CA SER A 272 17.48 -26.02 -19.20
C SER A 272 18.56 -25.00 -19.58
N LEU A 273 19.60 -24.92 -18.76
CA LEU A 273 20.84 -24.27 -19.16
C LEU A 273 21.65 -25.22 -20.04
N ILE A 274 22.33 -24.69 -21.06
CA ILE A 274 23.15 -25.48 -21.96
C ILE A 274 24.61 -25.34 -21.53
N TYR A 275 25.27 -26.47 -21.27
CA TYR A 275 26.72 -26.54 -21.01
C TYR A 275 27.30 -27.75 -21.75
N ASN A 276 28.26 -27.53 -22.65
CA ASN A 276 28.89 -28.60 -23.45
C ASN A 276 27.87 -29.58 -24.08
N LYS A 277 26.79 -29.03 -24.68
CA LYS A 277 25.65 -29.78 -25.26
C LYS A 277 24.78 -30.55 -24.25
N LYS A 278 25.08 -30.51 -22.95
CA LYS A 278 24.23 -31.06 -21.89
C LYS A 278 23.20 -30.03 -21.45
N LEU A 279 21.99 -30.52 -21.18
CA LEU A 279 20.91 -29.75 -20.60
C LEU A 279 20.95 -29.89 -19.08
N ILE A 280 21.15 -28.77 -18.40
CA ILE A 280 21.14 -28.68 -16.94
C ILE A 280 19.81 -28.09 -16.52
N SER A 281 19.01 -28.87 -15.80
CA SER A 281 17.72 -28.41 -15.28
C SER A 281 17.92 -27.20 -14.38
N LYS A 282 17.17 -26.11 -14.62
CA LYS A 282 17.14 -24.95 -13.74
C LYS A 282 16.36 -25.18 -12.43
N LYS A 283 15.88 -26.39 -12.17
CA LYS A 283 15.16 -26.70 -10.94
C LYS A 283 16.11 -26.67 -9.74
N ILE A 284 15.80 -25.82 -8.75
CA ILE A 284 16.47 -25.85 -7.44
C ILE A 284 16.10 -27.16 -6.76
N VAL A 285 17.11 -27.90 -6.30
CA VAL A 285 16.93 -29.09 -5.48
C VAL A 285 17.55 -28.87 -4.11
N ASN A 286 16.88 -29.41 -3.09
CA ASN A 286 17.53 -29.53 -1.79
C ASN A 286 18.55 -30.66 -1.88
N PRO A 287 19.79 -30.44 -1.44
CA PRO A 287 20.81 -31.47 -1.44
C PRO A 287 20.36 -32.58 -0.49
N VAL A 288 20.32 -33.80 -1.00
CA VAL A 288 20.11 -35.01 -0.18
C VAL A 288 21.20 -36.02 -0.52
N GLU A 289 21.49 -36.90 0.43
CA GLU A 289 22.62 -37.85 0.30
C GLU A 289 22.38 -38.89 -0.81
N ASN A 290 21.12 -39.30 -1.01
CA ASN A 290 20.72 -40.42 -1.86
C ASN A 290 19.88 -39.98 -3.06
N ILE A 291 20.45 -39.22 -4.01
CA ILE A 291 19.84 -38.98 -5.32
C ILE A 291 20.49 -39.90 -6.37
N PRO A 292 19.72 -40.70 -7.10
CA PRO A 292 20.21 -41.47 -8.24
C PRO A 292 20.48 -40.59 -9.47
N GLY A 293 21.43 -41.02 -10.30
CA GLY A 293 21.73 -40.44 -11.61
C GLY A 293 23.20 -40.03 -11.74
N PRO A 294 24.07 -40.89 -12.32
CA PRO A 294 25.43 -40.48 -12.68
C PRO A 294 25.40 -39.39 -13.76
N ASP A 295 26.43 -38.57 -13.78
CA ASP A 295 26.64 -37.50 -14.77
C ASP A 295 25.52 -36.43 -14.78
N VAL A 296 25.10 -35.98 -13.59
CA VAL A 296 24.01 -34.99 -13.46
C VAL A 296 24.42 -33.79 -12.60
N TYR A 297 24.19 -32.59 -13.14
CA TYR A 297 24.25 -31.33 -12.40
C TYR A 297 22.96 -31.07 -11.65
N ARG A 298 23.08 -30.75 -10.36
CA ARG A 298 21.97 -30.43 -9.46
C ARG A 298 22.19 -29.03 -8.89
N ILE A 299 21.34 -28.09 -9.29
CA ILE A 299 21.44 -26.69 -8.83
C ILE A 299 20.78 -26.57 -7.46
N THR A 300 21.47 -25.96 -6.50
CA THR A 300 20.95 -25.64 -5.17
C THR A 300 20.66 -24.15 -5.00
N GLY A 301 21.18 -23.29 -5.89
CA GLY A 301 20.94 -21.84 -5.83
C GLY A 301 21.27 -21.10 -7.12
N PHE A 302 20.64 -19.93 -7.27
CA PHE A 302 20.87 -18.97 -8.34
C PHE A 302 21.17 -17.60 -7.73
N ASN A 303 22.08 -16.86 -8.34
CA ASN A 303 22.36 -15.48 -8.01
C ASN A 303 22.52 -14.65 -9.27
N GLU A 304 21.87 -13.49 -9.32
CA GLU A 304 21.98 -12.56 -10.45
C GLU A 304 22.75 -11.32 -10.06
N THR A 305 23.62 -10.84 -10.95
CA THR A 305 24.34 -9.57 -10.78
C THR A 305 23.45 -8.37 -11.15
N LYS A 306 23.90 -7.14 -10.86
CA LYS A 306 23.19 -5.92 -11.27
C LYS A 306 23.10 -5.80 -12.79
N ASP A 307 24.07 -6.38 -13.50
CA ASP A 307 24.16 -6.43 -14.96
C ASP A 307 23.43 -7.63 -15.57
N ASN A 308 22.53 -8.26 -14.80
CA ASN A 308 21.66 -9.34 -15.25
C ASN A 308 22.40 -10.63 -15.66
N GLN A 309 23.64 -10.81 -15.20
CA GLN A 309 24.41 -12.05 -15.39
C GLN A 309 24.00 -13.08 -14.34
N LEU A 310 24.04 -14.36 -14.71
CA LEU A 310 23.57 -15.47 -13.87
C LEU A 310 24.74 -16.30 -13.36
N TRP A 311 24.79 -16.45 -12.05
CA TRP A 311 25.62 -17.43 -11.36
C TRP A 311 24.75 -18.56 -10.80
N ILE A 312 25.24 -19.78 -10.93
CA ILE A 312 24.60 -20.99 -10.41
C ILE A 312 25.54 -21.72 -9.47
N ASN A 313 25.01 -22.32 -8.42
CA ASN A 313 25.78 -23.20 -7.54
C ASN A 313 25.03 -24.48 -7.25
N GLY A 314 25.77 -25.54 -6.94
CA GLY A 314 25.18 -26.83 -6.61
C GLY A 314 26.21 -27.94 -6.48
N TYR A 315 25.83 -29.14 -6.90
CA TYR A 315 26.73 -30.29 -6.94
C TYR A 315 26.50 -31.12 -8.21
N TYR A 316 27.60 -31.69 -8.70
CA TYR A 316 27.65 -32.62 -9.82
C TYR A 316 27.80 -34.03 -9.26
N VAL A 317 26.97 -34.95 -9.74
CA VAL A 317 27.05 -36.37 -9.41
C VAL A 317 27.89 -37.04 -10.50
N SER A 318 29.07 -37.56 -10.15
CA SER A 318 29.94 -38.28 -11.09
C SER A 318 29.41 -39.67 -11.42
N ASP A 319 30.07 -40.36 -12.36
CA ASP A 319 29.77 -41.74 -12.73
C ASP A 319 29.90 -42.70 -11.53
N ASP A 320 30.86 -42.43 -10.64
CA ASP A 320 31.09 -43.17 -9.40
C ASP A 320 30.11 -42.77 -8.27
N ASN A 321 29.06 -42.00 -8.58
CA ASN A 321 28.12 -41.41 -7.62
C ASN A 321 28.78 -40.50 -6.57
N GLU A 322 29.97 -39.97 -6.83
CA GLU A 322 30.59 -38.96 -5.99
C GLU A 322 29.93 -37.61 -6.23
N LYS A 323 29.75 -36.84 -5.15
CA LYS A 323 29.16 -35.50 -5.22
C LYS A 323 30.30 -34.50 -5.16
N ASN A 324 30.37 -33.64 -6.18
CA ASN A 324 31.37 -32.59 -6.29
C ASN A 324 30.66 -31.24 -6.40
N GLY A 325 30.93 -30.32 -5.48
CA GLY A 325 30.40 -28.96 -5.52
C GLY A 325 30.73 -28.30 -6.86
N PHE A 326 29.83 -27.49 -7.39
CA PHE A 326 30.15 -26.69 -8.58
C PHE A 326 29.60 -25.27 -8.50
N VAL A 327 30.24 -24.38 -9.26
CA VAL A 327 29.76 -23.04 -9.58
C VAL A 327 29.79 -22.85 -11.09
N GLY A 328 28.75 -22.24 -11.66
CA GLY A 328 28.65 -21.95 -13.08
C GLY A 328 28.28 -20.49 -13.32
N TYR A 329 28.61 -19.99 -14.51
CA TYR A 329 28.39 -18.61 -14.91
C TYR A 329 27.79 -18.52 -16.32
N SER A 330 26.80 -17.65 -16.51
CA SER A 330 26.10 -17.43 -17.78
C SER A 330 25.81 -15.93 -17.97
N GLU A 331 26.18 -15.39 -19.12
CA GLU A 331 25.92 -13.98 -19.48
C GLU A 331 24.50 -13.78 -20.05
N ASP A 332 23.96 -14.78 -20.75
CA ASP A 332 22.67 -14.70 -21.46
C ASP A 332 21.54 -15.49 -20.77
N LYS A 333 21.82 -16.08 -19.60
CA LYS A 333 20.93 -16.95 -18.81
C LYS A 333 20.45 -18.22 -19.53
N LYS A 334 21.10 -18.58 -20.64
CA LYS A 334 20.79 -19.76 -21.46
C LYS A 334 22.00 -20.68 -21.62
N HIS A 335 23.15 -20.12 -21.95
CA HIS A 335 24.40 -20.84 -22.16
C HIS A 335 25.36 -20.58 -20.99
N ILE A 336 25.81 -21.67 -20.37
CA ILE A 336 26.82 -21.58 -19.32
C ILE A 336 28.19 -21.46 -19.99
N LYS A 337 28.89 -20.36 -19.70
CA LYS A 337 30.22 -20.06 -20.21
C LYS A 337 31.27 -21.00 -19.62
N PHE A 338 31.19 -21.25 -18.31
CA PHE A 338 32.05 -22.21 -17.62
C PHE A 338 31.35 -22.82 -16.42
N ILE A 339 31.83 -24.00 -16.03
CA ILE A 339 31.58 -24.62 -14.73
C ILE A 339 32.93 -24.87 -14.06
N LYS A 340 33.03 -24.56 -12.76
CA LYS A 340 34.16 -24.91 -11.90
C LYS A 340 33.66 -25.85 -10.82
N THR A 341 34.27 -27.02 -10.73
CA THR A 341 34.01 -27.97 -9.66
C THR A 341 34.98 -27.72 -8.50
N SER A 342 34.49 -27.89 -7.28
CA SER A 342 35.24 -27.70 -6.04
C SER A 342 35.14 -28.95 -5.16
N GLY A 343 36.30 -29.38 -4.65
CA GLY A 343 36.43 -30.55 -3.78
C GLY A 343 36.47 -31.90 -4.53
N LYS A 344 36.82 -32.93 -3.76
CA LYS A 344 36.62 -34.36 -4.06
C LYS A 344 35.89 -34.96 -2.85
N ASN A 345 35.11 -36.02 -3.04
CA ASN A 345 34.40 -36.75 -1.99
C ASN A 345 33.30 -35.94 -1.26
N LYS A 346 32.04 -36.08 -1.68
CA LYS A 346 30.85 -35.56 -0.98
C LYS A 346 30.91 -34.05 -0.67
N SER A 347 31.32 -33.24 -1.64
CA SER A 347 31.29 -31.78 -1.54
C SER A 347 30.04 -31.17 -2.20
N TYR A 348 29.56 -30.06 -1.63
CA TYR A 348 28.36 -29.35 -2.05
C TYR A 348 28.60 -27.85 -2.03
N ASN A 349 28.26 -27.13 -3.10
CA ASN A 349 28.24 -25.67 -3.06
C ASN A 349 26.84 -25.21 -2.66
N LEU A 350 26.65 -24.94 -1.37
CA LEU A 350 25.32 -24.74 -0.78
C LEU A 350 24.83 -23.31 -0.89
N VAL A 351 25.72 -22.35 -0.64
CA VAL A 351 25.41 -20.91 -0.66
C VAL A 351 26.40 -20.19 -1.55
N SER A 352 25.90 -19.20 -2.28
CA SER A 352 26.73 -18.29 -3.08
C SER A 352 26.17 -16.87 -3.04
N SER A 353 27.00 -15.89 -3.37
CA SER A 353 26.61 -14.48 -3.49
C SER A 353 27.37 -13.87 -4.67
N ALA A 354 26.64 -13.53 -5.74
CA ALA A 354 27.19 -12.92 -6.93
C ALA A 354 27.35 -11.40 -6.78
N PHE A 355 28.30 -10.84 -7.53
CA PHE A 355 28.58 -9.42 -7.65
C PHE A 355 29.15 -9.14 -9.07
N ASN A 356 29.31 -7.88 -9.47
CA ASN A 356 29.51 -7.54 -10.89
C ASN A 356 30.77 -8.17 -11.52
N ASP A 357 31.85 -8.34 -10.76
CA ASP A 357 33.11 -8.93 -11.23
C ASP A 357 33.35 -10.38 -10.77
N GLY A 358 32.39 -11.02 -10.09
CA GLY A 358 32.59 -12.37 -9.59
C GLY A 358 31.49 -12.96 -8.72
N CYS A 359 31.85 -14.01 -7.99
CA CYS A 359 30.97 -14.70 -7.06
C CYS A 359 31.74 -15.28 -5.89
N TRP A 360 31.17 -15.13 -4.69
CA TRP A 360 31.57 -15.85 -3.49
C TRP A 360 30.77 -17.14 -3.39
N VAL A 361 31.42 -18.25 -3.07
CA VAL A 361 30.76 -19.54 -2.84
C VAL A 361 31.36 -20.24 -1.63
N ILE A 362 30.52 -20.93 -0.85
CA ILE A 362 31.00 -21.81 0.21
C ILE A 362 30.84 -23.26 -0.26
N THR A 363 31.97 -23.97 -0.36
CA THR A 363 32.01 -25.41 -0.59
C THR A 363 31.98 -26.12 0.76
N THR A 364 30.97 -26.96 0.98
CA THR A 364 30.81 -27.77 2.19
C THR A 364 31.14 -29.22 1.87
N THR A 365 32.14 -29.78 2.53
CA THR A 365 32.50 -31.20 2.44
C THR A 365 31.94 -31.96 3.64
N LEU A 366 31.19 -33.02 3.37
CA LEU A 366 30.60 -33.88 4.40
C LEU A 366 31.46 -35.15 4.61
N GLY A 367 32.03 -35.29 5.79
CA GLY A 367 32.75 -36.47 6.26
C GLY A 367 32.54 -36.68 7.76
N ASP A 368 33.56 -37.18 8.46
CA ASP A 368 33.55 -37.28 9.93
C ASP A 368 33.36 -35.91 10.60
N GLU A 369 33.90 -34.87 9.96
CA GLU A 369 33.67 -33.47 10.28
C GLU A 369 33.20 -32.71 9.05
N ILE A 370 32.37 -31.69 9.28
CA ILE A 370 31.95 -30.77 8.23
C ILE A 370 33.06 -29.75 8.01
N LYS A 371 33.52 -29.62 6.78
CA LYS A 371 34.50 -28.58 6.39
C LYS A 371 33.88 -27.60 5.43
N ASN A 372 34.06 -26.31 5.71
CA ASN A 372 33.54 -25.23 4.88
C ASN A 372 34.70 -24.41 4.29
N THR A 373 34.76 -24.29 2.97
CA THR A 373 35.77 -23.50 2.28
C THR A 373 35.09 -22.36 1.53
N LEU A 374 35.44 -21.12 1.88
CA LEU A 374 35.02 -19.90 1.21
C LEU A 374 35.93 -19.65 0.00
N ILE A 375 35.35 -19.51 -1.18
CA ILE A 375 36.07 -19.36 -2.45
C ILE A 375 35.51 -18.15 -3.21
N ARG A 376 36.41 -17.34 -3.81
CA ARG A 376 36.05 -16.27 -4.75
C ARG A 376 36.44 -16.68 -6.16
N TYR A 377 35.49 -16.58 -7.08
CA TYR A 377 35.72 -16.69 -8.51
C TYR A 377 35.42 -15.36 -9.19
N ASN A 378 36.20 -15.01 -10.22
CA ASN A 378 35.88 -13.91 -11.11
C ASN A 378 35.07 -14.35 -12.33
N ASN A 379 34.64 -13.40 -13.18
CA ASN A 379 33.85 -13.66 -14.39
C ASN A 379 34.55 -14.51 -15.48
N SER A 380 35.84 -14.81 -15.32
CA SER A 380 36.59 -15.76 -16.17
C SER A 380 36.67 -17.17 -15.55
N GLY A 381 36.11 -17.35 -14.35
CA GLY A 381 36.19 -18.59 -13.59
C GLY A 381 37.54 -18.82 -12.93
N LYS A 382 38.43 -17.81 -12.88
CA LYS A 382 39.69 -17.91 -12.15
C LYS A 382 39.38 -17.79 -10.66
N GLN A 383 39.92 -18.71 -9.86
CA GLN A 383 39.89 -18.62 -8.42
C GLN A 383 40.87 -17.54 -7.96
N GLU A 384 40.36 -16.55 -7.23
CA GLU A 384 41.16 -15.43 -6.72
C GLU A 384 41.43 -15.55 -5.21
N PHE A 385 40.60 -16.31 -4.50
CA PHE A 385 40.68 -16.47 -3.07
C PHE A 385 40.15 -17.85 -2.67
N SER A 386 40.74 -18.46 -1.63
CA SER A 386 40.25 -19.67 -0.99
C SER A 386 40.69 -19.72 0.46
N GLN A 387 39.75 -19.91 1.39
CA GLN A 387 40.03 -20.02 2.82
C GLN A 387 39.08 -21.02 3.48
N GLU A 388 39.63 -21.90 4.32
CA GLU A 388 38.84 -22.76 5.19
C GLU A 388 38.27 -21.95 6.37
N LEU A 389 36.98 -22.11 6.63
CA LEU A 389 36.26 -21.46 7.73
C LEU A 389 36.27 -22.39 8.95
N SER A 390 36.42 -21.81 10.14
CA SER A 390 36.53 -22.56 11.41
C SER A 390 35.22 -23.20 11.90
N TYR A 391 34.12 -23.10 11.14
CA TYR A 391 32.81 -23.58 11.56
C TYR A 391 32.48 -24.91 10.92
N HIS A 392 32.21 -25.91 11.76
CA HIS A 392 31.87 -27.28 11.37
C HIS A 392 30.34 -27.53 11.32
N ILE A 393 29.61 -26.57 10.76
CA ILE A 393 28.15 -26.59 10.61
C ILE A 393 27.75 -26.13 9.20
N VAL A 394 26.54 -26.47 8.76
CA VAL A 394 26.12 -26.27 7.37
C VAL A 394 25.73 -24.80 7.12
N PRO A 395 26.30 -24.13 6.10
CA PRO A 395 25.90 -22.78 5.72
C PRO A 395 24.52 -22.80 5.04
N ARG A 396 23.67 -21.83 5.41
CA ARG A 396 22.29 -21.71 4.95
C ARG A 396 22.02 -20.47 4.10
N LEU A 397 22.70 -19.38 4.40
CA LEU A 397 22.57 -18.14 3.66
C LEU A 397 23.91 -17.40 3.65
N MET A 398 24.22 -16.73 2.54
CA MET A 398 25.35 -15.82 2.44
C MET A 398 24.93 -14.57 1.68
N LYS A 399 25.34 -13.40 2.16
CA LYS A 399 25.25 -12.15 1.39
C LYS A 399 26.58 -11.41 1.43
N TYR A 400 26.97 -10.94 0.26
CA TYR A 400 28.13 -10.07 0.06
C TYR A 400 27.67 -8.60 -0.05
N ASP A 401 28.35 -7.73 0.68
CA ASP A 401 28.23 -6.28 0.60
C ASP A 401 29.43 -5.76 -0.18
N ASP A 402 29.21 -5.40 -1.45
CA ASP A 402 30.23 -4.94 -2.38
C ASP A 402 30.85 -3.60 -1.97
N ILE A 403 30.07 -2.73 -1.33
CA ILE A 403 30.51 -1.40 -0.87
C ILE A 403 31.50 -1.53 0.28
N ASN A 404 31.19 -2.39 1.25
CA ASN A 404 32.02 -2.57 2.44
C ASN A 404 33.02 -3.73 2.32
N ASN A 405 32.95 -4.50 1.23
CA ASN A 405 33.67 -5.76 1.04
C ASN A 405 33.55 -6.70 2.24
N THR A 406 32.30 -6.99 2.64
CA THR A 406 32.03 -7.85 3.81
C THR A 406 31.06 -8.96 3.44
N LEU A 407 31.24 -10.11 4.06
CA LEU A 407 30.38 -11.27 3.95
C LEU A 407 29.62 -11.47 5.25
N LEU A 408 28.31 -11.70 5.12
CA LEU A 408 27.47 -12.14 6.22
C LEU A 408 26.97 -13.53 5.89
N ILE A 409 27.35 -14.49 6.72
CA ILE A 409 27.09 -15.92 6.52
C ILE A 409 26.26 -16.41 7.70
N VAL A 410 25.24 -17.19 7.40
CA VAL A 410 24.39 -17.85 8.40
C VAL A 410 24.63 -19.34 8.32
N PHE A 411 25.02 -19.94 9.43
CA PHE A 411 25.16 -21.37 9.60
C PHE A 411 24.08 -21.92 10.52
N ASN A 412 23.60 -23.14 10.23
CA ASN A 412 22.66 -23.85 11.09
C ASN A 412 22.72 -25.36 10.84
N GLY A 413 22.88 -26.14 11.90
CA GLY A 413 22.78 -27.60 11.87
C GLY A 413 23.98 -28.31 11.25
N LYS A 414 23.98 -29.63 11.39
CA LYS A 414 24.97 -30.56 10.81
C LYS A 414 24.39 -31.32 9.60
N SER A 415 23.07 -31.47 9.55
CA SER A 415 22.34 -32.08 8.44
C SER A 415 22.22 -31.14 7.26
N LEU A 416 22.13 -31.67 6.04
CA LEU A 416 21.74 -30.86 4.87
C LEU A 416 20.31 -30.31 4.99
N ASN A 417 19.44 -30.92 5.80
CA ASN A 417 18.10 -30.42 6.10
C ASN A 417 18.12 -29.54 7.37
N PRO A 418 17.82 -28.22 7.28
CA PRO A 418 17.89 -27.31 8.43
C PRO A 418 16.80 -27.55 9.50
N ILE A 419 15.71 -28.26 9.18
CA ILE A 419 14.58 -28.46 10.09
C ILE A 419 14.79 -29.67 11.03
N SER A 420 15.66 -30.61 10.63
CA SER A 420 15.90 -31.83 11.42
C SER A 420 16.70 -31.57 12.69
N ASP A 421 17.43 -30.46 12.76
CA ASP A 421 18.43 -30.24 13.80
C ASP A 421 17.93 -29.18 14.80
N ASP A 422 17.83 -29.56 16.08
CA ASP A 422 17.76 -28.58 17.17
C ASP A 422 19.18 -28.07 17.40
N SER A 423 19.58 -27.05 16.64
CA SER A 423 20.94 -26.53 16.65
C SER A 423 21.02 -25.01 16.82
N GLU A 424 22.19 -24.58 17.29
CA GLU A 424 22.60 -23.18 17.32
C GLU A 424 22.69 -22.62 15.90
N GLN A 425 22.06 -21.47 15.68
CA GLN A 425 22.27 -20.63 14.50
C GLN A 425 23.44 -19.69 14.77
N ILE A 426 24.39 -19.66 13.86
CA ILE A 426 25.56 -18.78 13.93
C ILE A 426 25.52 -17.81 12.77
N ILE A 427 25.45 -16.51 13.07
CA ILE A 427 25.62 -15.44 12.09
C ILE A 427 27.05 -14.92 12.19
N PHE A 428 27.78 -15.07 11.11
CA PHE A 428 29.20 -14.77 11.01
C PHE A 428 29.44 -13.61 10.05
N HIS A 429 30.06 -12.53 10.54
CA HIS A 429 30.45 -11.39 9.72
C HIS A 429 31.96 -11.40 9.47
N TYR A 430 32.33 -11.38 8.20
CA TYR A 430 33.69 -11.61 7.73
C TYR A 430 34.15 -10.53 6.76
N ASN A 431 35.38 -10.03 6.95
CA ASN A 431 36.04 -9.17 5.99
C ASN A 431 37.16 -9.95 5.28
N PRO A 432 37.03 -10.26 3.98
CA PRO A 432 38.06 -11.00 3.24
C PRO A 432 39.40 -10.27 3.12
N ASN A 433 39.44 -8.93 3.19
CA ASN A 433 40.70 -8.18 3.05
C ASN A 433 41.62 -8.36 4.25
N ASP A 434 41.06 -8.24 5.45
CA ASP A 434 41.83 -8.32 6.68
C ASP A 434 41.91 -9.75 7.21
N GLN A 435 41.15 -10.68 6.62
CA GLN A 435 40.93 -12.05 7.10
C GLN A 435 40.45 -12.13 8.55
N LEU A 436 39.91 -11.03 9.07
CA LEU A 436 39.44 -10.91 10.44
C LEU A 436 37.94 -11.15 10.52
N GLN A 437 37.57 -12.00 11.48
CA GLN A 437 36.21 -12.07 12.00
C GLN A 437 35.87 -10.72 12.63
N THR A 438 34.85 -10.04 12.09
CA THR A 438 34.43 -8.74 12.63
C THR A 438 33.51 -8.93 13.84
N TYR A 439 32.59 -9.89 13.76
CA TYR A 439 31.74 -10.31 14.86
C TYR A 439 31.03 -11.63 14.57
N GLU A 440 30.52 -12.25 15.62
CA GLU A 440 29.69 -13.47 15.59
C GLU A 440 28.47 -13.27 16.48
N VAL A 441 27.33 -13.78 16.03
CA VAL A 441 26.10 -13.82 16.81
C VAL A 441 25.60 -15.26 16.87
N LYS A 442 25.47 -15.78 18.08
CA LYS A 442 24.90 -17.10 18.36
C LYS A 442 23.46 -16.98 18.82
N MET A 443 22.60 -17.81 18.26
CA MET A 443 21.17 -17.84 18.59
C MET A 443 20.69 -19.28 18.71
N GLN A 444 19.95 -19.57 19.78
CA GLN A 444 19.26 -20.85 19.90
C GLN A 444 17.87 -20.73 19.25
N ALA A 445 17.72 -21.30 18.06
CA ALA A 445 16.47 -21.29 17.32
C ALA A 445 16.34 -22.50 16.41
N LYS A 446 15.24 -23.25 16.56
CA LYS A 446 14.80 -24.20 15.55
C LYS A 446 14.09 -23.44 14.43
N ALA A 447 14.87 -22.88 13.51
CA ALA A 447 14.36 -22.06 12.42
C ALA A 447 15.16 -22.22 11.11
N THR A 448 14.50 -21.97 9.98
CA THR A 448 15.12 -21.90 8.66
C THR A 448 15.19 -20.46 8.21
N VAL A 449 16.40 -19.91 8.09
CA VAL A 449 16.60 -18.58 7.52
C VAL A 449 16.30 -18.60 6.03
N PHE A 450 15.45 -17.68 5.57
CA PHE A 450 15.11 -17.55 4.15
C PHE A 450 15.60 -16.25 3.52
N ASP A 451 15.85 -15.19 4.30
CA ASP A 451 16.41 -13.95 3.78
C ASP A 451 17.11 -13.12 4.87
N MET A 452 17.87 -12.12 4.42
CA MET A 452 18.64 -11.22 5.26
C MET A 452 18.81 -9.86 4.58
N ILE A 453 18.42 -8.76 5.23
CA ILE A 453 18.44 -7.43 4.61
C ILE A 453 19.20 -6.45 5.49
N ARG A 454 20.13 -5.71 4.89
CA ARG A 454 20.81 -4.59 5.55
C ARG A 454 19.98 -3.31 5.44
N VAL A 455 19.70 -2.71 6.58
CA VAL A 455 18.98 -1.44 6.71
C VAL A 455 19.77 -0.51 7.61
N ASN A 456 20.34 0.55 7.03
CA ASN A 456 21.24 1.47 7.71
C ASN A 456 22.40 0.72 8.38
N ASN A 457 22.53 0.80 9.69
CA ASN A 457 23.53 0.12 10.52
C ASN A 457 23.03 -1.18 11.19
N LYS A 458 21.92 -1.74 10.68
CA LYS A 458 21.29 -2.96 11.19
C LYS A 458 21.18 -4.00 10.08
N THR A 459 21.14 -5.26 10.50
CA THR A 459 20.77 -6.38 9.64
C THR A 459 19.51 -7.02 10.17
N LEU A 460 18.51 -7.19 9.31
CA LEU A 460 17.29 -7.92 9.60
C LEU A 460 17.43 -9.33 9.03
N LEU A 461 17.36 -10.34 9.89
CA LEU A 461 17.36 -11.74 9.54
C LEU A 461 15.93 -12.26 9.57
N PHE A 462 15.50 -12.93 8.50
CA PHE A 462 14.15 -13.45 8.36
C PHE A 462 14.17 -14.97 8.38
N SER A 463 13.39 -15.56 9.28
CA SER A 463 13.41 -17.01 9.51
C SER A 463 12.03 -17.59 9.69
N ASN A 464 11.82 -18.80 9.18
CA ASN A 464 10.67 -19.64 9.49
C ASN A 464 10.99 -20.41 10.76
N PHE A 465 10.35 -20.08 11.88
CA PHE A 465 10.69 -20.67 13.18
C PHE A 465 9.61 -21.63 13.69
N VAL A 466 10.07 -22.69 14.37
CA VAL A 466 9.25 -23.57 15.21
C VAL A 466 9.37 -23.13 16.66
N ASN A 467 10.59 -22.88 17.13
CA ASN A 467 10.86 -22.28 18.44
C ASN A 467 12.16 -21.46 18.40
N TYR A 468 12.31 -20.55 19.35
CA TYR A 468 13.55 -19.81 19.59
C TYR A 468 13.64 -19.37 21.06
N ASN A 469 14.86 -19.11 21.54
CA ASN A 469 15.07 -18.46 22.83
C ASN A 469 15.01 -16.94 22.65
N ASP A 470 14.11 -16.30 23.39
CA ASP A 470 14.05 -14.85 23.44
C ASP A 470 15.28 -14.24 24.15
N LEU A 471 15.38 -12.91 24.16
CA LEU A 471 16.47 -12.19 24.82
C LEU A 471 16.53 -12.39 26.35
N ASN A 472 15.47 -12.92 26.96
CA ASN A 472 15.41 -13.24 28.39
C ASN A 472 15.67 -14.73 28.65
N GLY A 473 15.93 -15.53 27.60
CA GLY A 473 16.15 -16.98 27.69
C GLY A 473 14.88 -17.82 27.72
N ASN A 474 13.69 -17.22 27.54
CA ASN A 474 12.44 -17.99 27.46
C ASN A 474 12.30 -18.64 26.09
N ILE A 475 11.85 -19.89 26.07
CA ILE A 475 11.53 -20.58 24.82
C ILE A 475 10.17 -20.08 24.32
N VAL A 476 10.18 -19.49 23.13
CA VAL A 476 8.98 -19.03 22.43
C VAL A 476 8.68 -20.01 21.29
N TYR A 477 7.52 -20.66 21.36
CA TYR A 477 7.04 -21.56 20.32
C TYR A 477 6.21 -20.80 19.28
N SER A 478 6.20 -21.30 18.04
CA SER A 478 5.26 -20.86 17.02
C SER A 478 3.83 -21.11 17.52
N LYS A 479 2.92 -20.14 17.36
CA LYS A 479 1.50 -20.32 17.80
C LYS A 479 0.75 -21.33 16.94
N ALA A 480 1.26 -21.59 15.73
CA ALA A 480 0.78 -22.70 14.92
C ALA A 480 1.28 -24.07 15.45
N GLY A 481 2.29 -24.10 16.31
CA GLY A 481 3.08 -25.27 16.70
C GLY A 481 2.71 -25.95 18.02
N SER A 482 1.50 -25.80 18.56
CA SER A 482 1.07 -26.68 19.66
C SER A 482 0.95 -28.15 19.21
N GLN A 483 0.87 -28.43 17.90
CA GLN A 483 1.03 -29.77 17.32
C GLN A 483 1.75 -29.70 15.97
N ASN A 484 2.78 -30.52 15.79
CA ASN A 484 3.42 -30.88 14.51
C ASN A 484 3.97 -29.73 13.66
N ASN A 485 5.19 -29.26 13.98
CA ASN A 485 6.13 -28.79 12.97
C ASN A 485 5.74 -27.53 12.17
N LYS A 486 4.74 -26.78 12.61
CA LYS A 486 4.19 -25.61 11.94
C LYS A 486 5.05 -24.35 12.13
N THR A 487 5.34 -23.61 11.06
CA THR A 487 6.19 -22.41 11.11
C THR A 487 5.40 -21.09 11.16
N ASN A 488 5.99 -20.12 11.88
CA ASN A 488 5.68 -18.69 11.77
C ASN A 488 6.95 -17.94 11.34
N ILE A 489 6.86 -16.64 11.05
CA ILE A 489 8.05 -15.83 10.71
C ILE A 489 8.63 -15.14 11.94
N LEU A 490 9.94 -15.20 12.09
CA LEU A 490 10.73 -14.45 13.06
C LEU A 490 11.58 -13.43 12.30
N VAL A 491 11.49 -12.18 12.72
CA VAL A 491 12.43 -11.12 12.30
C VAL A 491 13.40 -10.86 13.43
N THR A 492 14.68 -11.11 13.20
CA THR A 492 15.75 -10.83 14.16
C THR A 492 16.55 -9.62 13.70
N ILE A 493 16.63 -8.61 14.56
CA ILE A 493 17.35 -7.37 14.29
C ILE A 493 18.72 -7.45 14.94
N LEU A 494 19.76 -7.43 14.11
CA LEU A 494 21.16 -7.45 14.50
C LEU A 494 21.76 -6.05 14.37
N SER A 495 22.59 -5.65 15.33
CA SER A 495 23.41 -4.44 15.21
C SER A 495 24.70 -4.60 16.00
N LYS A 496 25.84 -4.33 15.33
CA LYS A 496 27.19 -4.42 15.91
C LYS A 496 27.45 -5.76 16.62
N GLY A 497 27.10 -6.87 15.98
CA GLY A 497 27.33 -8.22 16.54
C GLY A 497 26.46 -8.60 17.74
N MET A 498 25.31 -7.96 17.92
CA MET A 498 24.35 -8.33 18.96
C MET A 498 22.93 -8.42 18.41
N VAL A 499 22.15 -9.37 18.93
CA VAL A 499 20.70 -9.38 18.75
C VAL A 499 20.10 -8.22 19.55
N LYS A 500 19.49 -7.27 18.86
CA LYS A 500 18.81 -6.12 19.49
C LYS A 500 17.35 -6.38 19.75
N LYS A 501 16.69 -7.16 18.88
CA LYS A 501 15.27 -7.45 18.96
C LYS A 501 14.93 -8.71 18.18
N GLN A 502 13.96 -9.45 18.67
CA GLN A 502 13.36 -10.61 18.00
C GLN A 502 11.85 -10.37 17.96
N ILE A 503 11.26 -10.41 16.77
CA ILE A 503 9.86 -10.07 16.54
C ILE A 503 9.17 -11.25 15.86
N PRO A 504 8.41 -12.05 16.61
CA PRO A 504 7.63 -13.14 16.04
C PRO A 504 6.35 -12.60 15.40
N PHE A 505 6.12 -12.96 14.15
CA PHE A 505 4.86 -12.74 13.44
C PHE A 505 3.98 -13.96 13.63
N PHE A 506 3.20 -13.97 14.70
CA PHE A 506 2.32 -15.09 14.99
C PHE A 506 1.09 -15.12 14.10
N ASN A 507 0.69 -16.33 13.72
CA ASN A 507 -0.55 -16.61 13.01
C ASN A 507 -1.10 -17.97 13.42
N PRO A 508 -2.42 -18.13 13.62
CA PRO A 508 -3.03 -19.43 13.91
C PRO A 508 -2.87 -20.45 12.77
N ASN A 509 -2.81 -19.98 11.52
CA ASN A 509 -2.49 -20.80 10.36
C ASN A 509 -0.98 -20.75 10.09
N PRO A 510 -0.34 -21.89 9.78
CA PRO A 510 1.07 -21.92 9.49
C PRO A 510 1.39 -21.27 8.14
N PHE A 511 2.51 -20.56 8.10
CA PHE A 511 2.99 -19.91 6.91
C PHE A 511 4.51 -20.00 6.81
N PHE A 512 4.97 -20.00 5.56
CA PHE A 512 6.36 -20.14 5.21
C PHE A 512 6.79 -18.91 4.41
N GLY A 513 7.60 -18.07 5.03
CA GLY A 513 8.32 -16.98 4.39
C GLY A 513 9.33 -17.51 3.38
N VAL A 514 9.32 -16.90 2.21
CA VAL A 514 10.18 -17.28 1.08
C VAL A 514 11.16 -16.17 0.75
N LYS A 515 10.73 -14.91 0.87
CA LYS A 515 11.53 -13.77 0.47
C LYS A 515 11.21 -12.55 1.32
N ALA A 516 12.23 -11.74 1.58
CA ALA A 516 12.06 -10.40 2.08
C ALA A 516 12.57 -9.40 1.02
N LEU A 517 11.89 -8.27 0.86
CA LEU A 517 12.29 -7.23 -0.09
C LEU A 517 12.42 -5.90 0.65
N LYS A 518 13.55 -5.23 0.45
CA LYS A 518 13.72 -3.84 0.87
C LYS A 518 13.02 -2.95 -0.14
N ILE A 519 11.97 -2.25 0.28
CA ILE A 519 11.26 -1.29 -0.58
C ILE A 519 11.98 0.04 -0.55
N ASN A 520 12.30 0.51 0.65
CA ASN A 520 13.10 1.71 0.88
C ASN A 520 13.88 1.56 2.20
N SER A 521 14.49 2.63 2.71
CA SER A 521 15.27 2.58 3.95
C SER A 521 14.46 2.28 5.21
N ASN A 522 13.14 2.45 5.16
CA ASN A 522 12.25 2.32 6.31
C ASN A 522 11.19 1.23 6.15
N THR A 523 10.97 0.69 4.95
CA THR A 523 9.90 -0.26 4.67
C THR A 523 10.43 -1.52 4.02
N LEU A 524 10.03 -2.66 4.56
CA LEU A 524 10.34 -3.98 4.04
C LEU A 524 9.06 -4.76 3.82
N ASN A 525 9.13 -5.67 2.85
CA ASN A 525 8.03 -6.54 2.50
C ASN A 525 8.44 -7.98 2.76
N ILE A 526 7.67 -8.69 3.57
CA ILE A 526 7.84 -10.12 3.81
C ILE A 526 6.80 -10.86 3.00
N LEU A 527 7.29 -11.84 2.26
CA LEU A 527 6.49 -12.58 1.32
C LEU A 527 6.62 -14.09 1.57
N GLY A 528 5.49 -14.79 1.54
CA GLY A 528 5.44 -16.23 1.81
C GLY A 528 4.14 -16.88 1.36
N TYR A 529 3.94 -18.14 1.78
CA TYR A 529 2.76 -18.93 1.45
C TYR A 529 2.18 -19.59 2.70
N LYS A 530 0.86 -19.80 2.71
CA LYS A 530 0.21 -20.65 3.71
C LYS A 530 0.63 -22.11 3.53
N SER A 531 1.48 -22.61 4.42
CA SER A 531 2.01 -23.98 4.39
C SER A 531 2.55 -24.39 5.76
N GLU A 532 2.37 -25.66 6.12
CA GLU A 532 2.79 -26.21 7.43
C GLU A 532 4.31 -26.35 7.53
N LEU A 533 4.93 -26.92 6.50
CA LEU A 533 6.36 -27.00 6.23
C LEU A 533 6.55 -27.27 4.75
N ILE A 534 7.70 -26.89 4.18
CA ILE A 534 8.13 -27.47 2.92
C ILE A 534 8.56 -28.92 3.22
N THR A 535 7.64 -29.88 3.18
CA THR A 535 8.02 -31.17 2.62
C THR A 535 8.34 -30.86 1.16
N THR A 536 9.59 -31.10 0.79
CA THR A 536 10.37 -30.68 -0.38
C THR A 536 9.82 -31.05 -1.75
N ASN A 537 8.53 -31.29 -1.89
CA ASN A 537 7.89 -31.45 -3.18
C ASN A 537 7.40 -30.09 -3.69
N TYR A 538 8.35 -29.27 -4.14
CA TYR A 538 8.10 -27.99 -4.83
C TYR A 538 7.11 -28.10 -6.00
N ASN A 539 6.85 -29.31 -6.48
CA ASN A 539 5.91 -29.63 -7.55
C ASN A 539 4.42 -29.65 -7.11
N THR A 540 4.11 -29.70 -5.80
CA THR A 540 2.71 -29.85 -5.31
C THR A 540 2.12 -28.58 -4.69
N LEU A 541 2.81 -27.45 -4.81
CA LEU A 541 2.28 -26.16 -4.39
C LEU A 541 1.31 -25.68 -5.47
N SER A 542 0.04 -26.11 -5.38
CA SER A 542 -1.05 -25.32 -5.94
C SER A 542 -0.92 -23.89 -5.39
N ILE A 543 -1.36 -22.87 -6.13
CA ILE A 543 -1.22 -21.45 -5.76
C ILE A 543 -1.99 -21.18 -4.45
N LYS A 544 -1.42 -21.58 -3.31
CA LYS A 544 -1.98 -21.38 -1.96
C LYS A 544 -1.97 -19.89 -1.63
N GLU A 545 -2.79 -19.50 -0.65
CA GLU A 545 -2.92 -18.12 -0.15
C GLU A 545 -1.54 -17.47 0.08
N LEU A 546 -1.37 -16.24 -0.41
CA LEU A 546 -0.13 -15.47 -0.24
C LEU A 546 -0.11 -14.91 1.17
N TYR A 547 1.04 -15.01 1.82
CA TYR A 547 1.35 -14.20 2.98
C TYR A 547 2.10 -12.95 2.52
N TYR A 548 1.56 -11.79 2.83
CA TYR A 548 2.14 -10.47 2.53
C TYR A 548 2.08 -9.61 3.79
N GLU A 549 3.24 -9.18 4.25
CA GLU A 549 3.36 -8.22 5.35
C GLU A 549 4.30 -7.07 4.95
N LEU A 550 3.84 -5.85 5.17
CA LEU A 550 4.70 -4.68 5.21
C LEU A 550 5.10 -4.42 6.64
N ILE A 551 6.41 -4.29 6.86
CA ILE A 551 6.99 -3.96 8.15
C ILE A 551 7.90 -2.74 8.00
N ASP A 552 8.11 -2.02 9.09
CA ASP A 552 9.12 -0.97 9.13
C ASP A 552 10.53 -1.54 9.41
N ALA A 553 11.54 -0.66 9.42
CA ALA A 553 12.94 -1.02 9.75
C ALA A 553 13.16 -1.43 11.22
N GLN A 554 12.16 -1.18 12.08
CA GLN A 554 12.08 -1.59 13.48
C GLN A 554 11.36 -2.94 13.63
N GLY A 555 10.88 -3.49 12.52
CA GLY A 555 10.12 -4.72 12.39
C GLY A 555 8.69 -4.65 12.90
N GLU A 556 8.14 -3.44 13.07
CA GLU A 556 6.74 -3.24 13.39
C GLU A 556 5.87 -3.41 12.16
N LYS A 557 4.69 -3.99 12.35
CA LYS A 557 3.73 -4.24 11.27
C LYS A 557 3.10 -2.93 10.80
N ILE A 558 3.28 -2.60 9.51
CA ILE A 558 2.59 -1.49 8.83
C ILE A 558 1.27 -1.98 8.26
N TYR A 559 1.28 -3.14 7.59
CA TYR A 559 0.11 -3.70 6.93
C TYR A 559 0.24 -5.21 6.75
N SER A 560 -0.90 -5.90 6.80
CA SER A 560 -1.02 -7.34 6.54
C SER A 560 -2.17 -7.58 5.56
N ALA A 561 -1.90 -8.31 4.48
CA ALA A 561 -2.92 -8.68 3.49
C ALA A 561 -3.48 -10.07 3.77
N TRP A 562 -3.76 -10.39 5.03
CA TRP A 562 -4.08 -11.74 5.47
C TRP A 562 -5.57 -11.95 5.85
N HIS A 563 -6.46 -11.05 5.40
CA HIS A 563 -7.90 -11.16 5.65
C HIS A 563 -8.66 -11.57 4.40
N ASP A 564 -8.69 -12.88 4.16
CA ASP A 564 -9.82 -13.58 3.52
C ASP A 564 -10.24 -14.76 4.42
#